data_AF-A0A1Y5EJ15-F1
#
_entry.id   AF-A0A1Y5EJ15-F1
#
_cell.length_a   1.000
_cell.length_b   1.000
_cell.length_c   1.000
_cell.angle_alpha   90.00
_cell.angle_beta   90.00
_cell.angle_gamma   90.00
#
_symmetry.space_group_name_H-M   'P 1'
#
loop_
_entity.id
_entity.type
_entity.pdbx_description
1 polymer ?
#
loop_
_entity_poly.entity_id
_entity_poly.type
_entity_poly.pdbx_seq_one_letter_code
_entity_poly.pdbx_strand_id
1 'polypeptide(L)'
;MYSHKEAQCIEAVTQLRIKAANRAADKNRVVFKKPLGRLRDVSQWKKTPANRVKQILALPAALIRVVSILLLLPITAGLHRYKIYQLQQQHKTALASAYTSNSLDSLWHSHGLNEASYSETVCLDLLTQWVNILYGKDAAEAVDIKEMAGKHNTLRATANIPHYTAEIPEDFPRFYFGSTINAVVRRLSEQLGEYAK
;
A
#
# COMPACT_ATOMS: atom_id res chain seq x y z
N MET A 1 14.39 -21.84 9.85
CA MET A 1 13.77 -21.72 8.53
C MET A 1 12.27 -21.63 8.74
N TYR A 2 11.56 -20.83 7.94
CA TYR A 2 10.10 -20.74 8.02
C TYR A 2 9.44 -22.05 7.60
N SER A 3 8.31 -22.35 8.22
CA SER A 3 7.43 -23.44 7.83
C SER A 3 6.74 -23.15 6.48
N HIS A 4 6.15 -24.18 5.87
CA HIS A 4 5.46 -24.01 4.58
C HIS A 4 4.33 -22.97 4.66
N LYS A 5 3.57 -22.98 5.76
CA LYS A 5 2.46 -22.03 6.00
C LYS A 5 2.97 -20.61 6.19
N GLU A 6 4.04 -20.44 6.96
CA GLU A 6 4.66 -19.12 7.17
C GLU A 6 5.23 -18.57 5.85
N ALA A 7 5.87 -19.42 5.04
CA ALA A 7 6.37 -19.03 3.73
C ALA A 7 5.23 -18.55 2.80
N GLN A 8 4.07 -19.22 2.82
CA GLN A 8 2.88 -18.78 2.09
C GLN A 8 2.38 -17.41 2.56
N CYS A 9 2.40 -17.14 3.87
CA CYS A 9 2.03 -15.85 4.43
C CYS A 9 2.96 -14.72 3.97
N ILE A 10 4.29 -14.96 4.02
CA ILE A 10 5.30 -14.02 3.55
C ILE A 10 5.17 -13.77 2.04
N GLU A 11 4.89 -14.82 1.25
CA GLU A 11 4.66 -14.69 -0.19
C GLU A 11 3.41 -13.85 -0.49
N ALA A 12 2.31 -14.05 0.25
CA ALA A 12 1.10 -13.24 0.10
C ALA A 12 1.38 -11.73 0.31
N VAL A 13 2.22 -11.38 1.29
CA VAL A 13 2.67 -9.99 1.49
C VAL A 13 3.49 -9.49 0.32
N THR A 14 4.47 -10.28 -0.13
CA THR A 14 5.33 -9.92 -1.27
C THR A 14 4.50 -9.63 -2.51
N GLN A 15 3.49 -10.46 -2.81
CA GLN A 15 2.61 -10.27 -3.95
C GLN A 15 1.80 -8.98 -3.85
N LEU A 16 1.30 -8.61 -2.66
CA LEU A 16 0.64 -7.33 -2.46
C LEU A 16 1.59 -6.14 -2.64
N ARG A 17 2.83 -6.24 -2.15
CA ARG A 17 3.87 -5.21 -2.34
C ARG A 17 4.21 -5.03 -3.82
N ILE A 18 4.37 -6.12 -4.57
CA ILE A 18 4.62 -6.09 -6.02
C ILE A 18 3.42 -5.51 -6.76
N LYS A 19 2.19 -5.93 -6.42
CA LYS A 19 0.96 -5.40 -7.03
C LYS A 19 0.80 -3.90 -6.79
N ALA A 20 1.14 -3.40 -5.60
CA ALA A 20 1.14 -1.98 -5.30
C ALA A 20 2.19 -1.22 -6.12
N ALA A 21 3.42 -1.76 -6.24
CA ALA A 21 4.47 -1.18 -7.07
C ALA A 21 4.05 -1.10 -8.55
N ASN A 22 3.44 -2.15 -9.09
CA ASN A 22 2.91 -2.19 -10.45
C ASN A 22 1.83 -1.13 -10.67
N ARG A 23 0.86 -1.01 -9.74
CA ARG A 23 -0.19 0.03 -9.83
C ARG A 23 0.38 1.45 -9.82
N ALA A 24 1.39 1.71 -9.00
CA ALA A 24 2.08 3.00 -8.98
C ALA A 24 2.78 3.29 -10.31
N ALA A 25 3.43 2.29 -10.91
CA ALA A 25 4.05 2.43 -12.22
C ALA A 25 3.03 2.61 -13.35
N ASP A 26 1.89 1.93 -13.32
CA ASP A 26 0.82 2.11 -14.30
C ASP A 26 0.22 3.51 -14.22
N LYS A 27 -0.01 4.04 -13.01
CA LYS A 27 -0.45 5.43 -12.82
C LYS A 27 0.53 6.41 -13.48
N ASN A 28 1.83 6.20 -13.28
CA ASN A 28 2.87 7.01 -13.93
C ASN A 28 2.87 6.82 -15.45
N ARG A 29 2.71 5.58 -15.94
CA ARG A 29 2.65 5.26 -17.37
C ARG A 29 1.45 5.93 -18.06
N VAL A 30 0.30 6.04 -17.40
CA VAL A 30 -0.87 6.78 -17.91
C VAL A 30 -0.57 8.28 -18.05
N VAL A 31 0.15 8.87 -17.10
CA VAL A 31 0.62 10.27 -17.19
C VAL A 31 1.55 10.46 -18.40
N PHE A 32 2.45 9.50 -18.65
CA PHE A 32 3.40 9.56 -19.78
C PHE A 32 2.83 9.13 -21.14
N LYS A 33 1.66 8.47 -21.20
CA LYS A 33 1.00 8.09 -22.46
C LYS A 33 0.12 9.19 -23.07
N LYS A 34 -0.24 10.24 -22.33
CA LYS A 34 -1.05 11.38 -22.82
C LYS A 34 -0.30 12.67 -23.25
N PRO A 35 0.98 12.69 -23.64
CA PRO A 35 1.62 13.95 -24.06
C PRO A 35 1.24 14.35 -25.49
N LEU A 36 0.99 13.38 -26.37
CA LEU A 36 0.71 13.59 -27.80
C LEU A 36 -0.70 14.11 -28.08
N GLY A 37 -1.65 13.92 -27.15
CA GLY A 37 -3.01 14.44 -27.29
C GLY A 37 -3.06 15.97 -27.42
N ARG A 38 -2.13 16.69 -26.79
CA ARG A 38 -2.01 18.17 -26.89
C ARG A 38 -1.19 18.64 -28.09
N LEU A 39 -0.43 17.76 -28.76
CA LEU A 39 0.26 18.13 -30.00
C LEU A 39 -0.69 18.18 -31.20
N ARG A 40 -1.83 17.46 -31.12
CA ARG A 40 -2.90 17.53 -32.13
C ARG A 40 -3.49 18.94 -32.27
N ASP A 41 -3.55 19.68 -31.16
CA ASP A 41 -3.99 21.08 -31.15
C ASP A 41 -2.92 22.03 -31.71
N VAL A 42 -1.65 21.63 -31.69
CA VAL A 42 -0.52 22.36 -32.29
C VAL A 42 -0.35 22.03 -33.78
N SER A 43 -0.91 20.91 -34.28
CA SER A 43 -0.83 20.57 -35.72
C SER A 43 -1.95 21.21 -36.56
N GLN A 44 -3.00 21.74 -35.94
CA GLN A 44 -4.03 22.50 -36.65
C GLN A 44 -3.56 23.95 -36.80
N TRP A 45 -3.18 24.34 -38.02
CA TRP A 45 -2.75 25.70 -38.31
C TRP A 45 -3.90 26.68 -38.07
N LYS A 46 -3.73 27.59 -37.10
CA LYS A 46 -4.73 28.64 -36.87
C LYS A 46 -4.81 29.58 -38.08
N LYS A 47 -6.03 29.99 -38.42
CA LYS A 47 -6.31 30.78 -39.64
C LYS A 47 -5.73 32.20 -39.60
N THR A 48 -5.53 32.77 -38.41
CA THR A 48 -5.06 34.16 -38.21
C THR A 48 -3.55 34.25 -38.01
N PRO A 49 -2.85 35.23 -38.63
CA PRO A 49 -1.39 35.38 -38.51
C PRO A 49 -0.90 35.61 -37.07
N ALA A 50 -1.60 36.41 -36.27
CA ALA A 50 -1.27 36.63 -34.85
C ALA A 50 -1.30 35.33 -34.02
N ASN A 51 -2.21 34.41 -34.35
CA ASN A 51 -2.32 33.11 -33.69
C ASN A 51 -1.25 32.12 -34.16
N ARG A 52 -0.77 32.23 -35.42
CA ARG A 52 0.36 31.44 -35.93
C ARG A 52 1.67 31.81 -35.25
N VAL A 53 1.92 33.10 -35.02
CA VAL A 53 3.12 33.56 -34.30
C VAL A 53 3.15 32.97 -32.88
N LYS A 54 2.03 33.02 -32.15
CA LYS A 54 1.92 32.39 -30.82
C LYS A 54 2.14 30.87 -30.85
N GLN A 55 1.68 30.19 -31.90
CA GLN A 55 1.86 28.75 -32.10
C GLN A 55 3.33 28.37 -32.38
N ILE A 56 4.03 29.18 -33.17
CA ILE A 56 5.47 29.02 -33.45
C ILE A 56 6.30 29.25 -32.17
N LEU A 57 5.98 30.29 -31.40
CA LEU A 57 6.63 30.57 -30.11
C LEU A 57 6.42 29.45 -29.07
N ALA A 58 5.30 28.73 -29.12
CA ALA A 58 5.01 27.61 -28.21
C ALA A 58 5.64 26.27 -28.65
N LEU A 59 6.10 26.17 -29.90
CA LEU A 59 6.59 24.94 -30.52
C LEU A 59 7.88 24.40 -29.86
N PRO A 60 8.88 25.24 -29.51
CA PRO A 60 10.06 24.80 -28.75
C PRO A 60 9.68 24.20 -27.39
N ALA A 61 8.75 24.83 -26.65
CA ALA A 61 8.30 24.32 -25.37
C ALA A 61 7.58 22.97 -25.49
N ALA A 62 6.78 22.80 -26.54
CA ALA A 62 6.13 21.52 -26.84
C ALA A 62 7.15 20.42 -27.19
N LEU A 63 8.16 20.73 -28.01
CA LEU A 63 9.25 19.81 -28.36
C LEU A 63 10.08 19.41 -27.14
N ILE A 64 10.50 20.37 -26.31
CA ILE A 64 11.24 20.10 -25.06
C ILE A 64 10.44 19.13 -24.20
N ARG A 65 9.13 19.36 -24.02
CA ARG A 65 8.27 18.47 -23.23
C ARG A 65 8.22 17.04 -23.77
N VAL A 66 8.15 16.86 -25.09
CA VAL A 66 8.17 15.52 -25.72
C VAL A 66 9.50 14.83 -25.49
N VAL A 67 10.60 15.54 -25.72
CA VAL A 67 11.95 15.02 -25.53
C VAL A 67 12.17 14.64 -24.06
N SER A 68 11.77 15.49 -23.11
CA SER A 68 11.83 15.18 -21.68
C SER A 68 11.06 13.91 -21.34
N ILE A 69 9.87 13.69 -21.90
CA ILE A 69 9.10 12.46 -21.65
C ILE A 69 9.79 11.23 -22.23
N LEU A 70 10.32 11.34 -23.46
CA LEU A 70 11.07 10.24 -24.10
C LEU A 70 12.30 9.86 -23.27
N LEU A 71 13.00 10.82 -22.70
CA LEU A 71 14.17 10.59 -21.84
C LEU A 71 13.81 10.04 -20.45
N LEU A 72 12.67 10.44 -19.88
CA LEU A 72 12.24 9.99 -18.55
C LEU A 72 11.62 8.59 -18.54
N LEU A 73 11.04 8.15 -19.67
CA LEU A 73 10.45 6.81 -19.79
C LEU A 73 11.41 5.65 -19.47
N PRO A 74 12.63 5.55 -20.05
CA PRO A 74 13.55 4.47 -19.71
C PRO A 74 14.02 4.53 -18.26
N ILE A 75 14.21 5.73 -17.70
CA ILE A 75 14.62 5.93 -16.30
C ILE A 75 13.54 5.40 -15.35
N THR A 76 12.29 5.81 -15.55
CA THR A 76 11.16 5.37 -14.72
C THR A 76 10.90 3.86 -14.84
N ALA A 77 11.05 3.29 -16.04
CA ALA A 77 10.98 1.85 -16.24
C ALA A 77 12.11 1.08 -15.53
N GLY A 78 13.34 1.62 -15.57
CA GLY A 78 14.49 1.06 -14.86
C GLY A 78 14.30 1.07 -13.35
N LEU A 79 13.89 2.20 -12.78
CA LEU A 79 13.58 2.34 -11.36
C LEU A 79 12.47 1.37 -10.91
N HIS A 80 11.43 1.19 -11.72
CA HIS A 80 10.36 0.24 -11.43
C HIS A 80 10.88 -1.21 -11.39
N ARG A 81 11.65 -1.63 -12.41
CA ARG A 81 12.25 -2.97 -12.45
C ARG A 81 13.16 -3.21 -11.25
N TYR A 82 13.98 -2.22 -10.92
CA TYR A 82 14.86 -2.27 -9.75
C TYR A 82 14.06 -2.41 -8.45
N LYS A 83 12.95 -1.68 -8.28
CA LYS A 83 12.09 -1.80 -7.11
C LYS A 83 11.47 -3.19 -6.97
N ILE A 84 10.99 -3.78 -8.07
CA ILE A 84 10.46 -5.15 -8.06
C ILE A 84 11.56 -6.15 -7.70
N TYR A 85 12.74 -6.01 -8.30
CA TYR A 85 13.89 -6.86 -8.00
C TYR A 85 14.27 -6.79 -6.52
N GLN A 86 14.31 -5.58 -5.93
CA GLN A 86 14.54 -5.41 -4.50
C GLN A 86 13.49 -6.13 -3.64
N LEU A 87 12.20 -6.01 -3.97
CA LEU A 87 11.13 -6.70 -3.24
C LEU A 87 11.29 -8.23 -3.31
N GLN A 88 11.66 -8.76 -4.47
CA GLN A 88 11.94 -10.19 -4.63
C GLN A 88 13.16 -10.64 -3.82
N GLN A 89 14.22 -9.82 -3.76
CA GLN A 89 15.38 -10.13 -2.93
C GLN A 89 15.08 -10.05 -1.43
N GLN A 90 14.28 -9.08 -1.00
CA GLN A 90 13.78 -8.99 0.37
C GLN A 90 12.96 -10.23 0.74
N HIS A 91 12.15 -10.75 -0.16
CA HIS A 91 11.41 -11.99 0.05
C HIS A 91 12.34 -13.21 0.22
N LYS A 92 13.34 -13.36 -0.67
CA LYS A 92 14.32 -14.46 -0.58
C LYS A 92 15.12 -14.42 0.72
N THR A 93 15.57 -13.24 1.11
CA THR A 93 16.31 -13.04 2.37
C THR A 93 15.43 -13.26 3.59
N ALA A 94 14.17 -12.80 3.55
CA ALA A 94 13.19 -13.10 4.59
C ALA A 94 13.03 -14.61 4.78
N LEU A 95 12.79 -15.39 3.71
CA LEU A 95 12.63 -16.84 3.79
C LEU A 95 13.89 -17.58 4.28
N ALA A 96 15.08 -17.05 3.99
CA ALA A 96 16.34 -17.63 4.44
C ALA A 96 16.62 -17.40 5.94
N SER A 97 15.91 -16.47 6.58
CA SER A 97 16.12 -16.16 8.00
C SER A 97 15.56 -17.25 8.92
N ALA A 98 16.20 -17.42 10.08
CA ALA A 98 15.70 -18.29 11.13
C ALA A 98 14.60 -17.57 11.91
N TYR A 99 13.49 -18.27 12.14
CA TYR A 99 12.34 -17.75 12.86
C TYR A 99 11.96 -18.69 13.99
N THR A 100 11.84 -18.12 15.20
CA THR A 100 11.79 -18.89 16.45
C THR A 100 10.45 -18.81 17.17
N SER A 101 9.63 -17.78 16.92
CA SER A 101 8.29 -17.66 17.48
C SER A 101 7.25 -18.33 16.58
N ASN A 102 6.17 -18.88 17.15
CA ASN A 102 5.06 -19.46 16.38
C ASN A 102 3.78 -18.64 16.59
N SER A 103 3.92 -17.35 16.89
CA SER A 103 2.80 -16.46 17.16
C SER A 103 2.48 -15.61 15.94
N LEU A 104 1.18 -15.43 15.68
CA LEU A 104 0.71 -14.53 14.63
C LEU A 104 1.25 -13.12 14.81
N ASP A 105 1.30 -12.65 16.06
CA ASP A 105 1.80 -11.31 16.41
C ASP A 105 3.25 -11.09 15.99
N SER A 106 4.13 -12.03 16.35
CA SER A 106 5.54 -11.92 15.99
C SER A 106 5.74 -12.02 14.47
N LEU A 107 4.94 -12.85 13.77
CA LEU A 107 5.09 -13.05 12.33
C LEU A 107 4.64 -11.79 11.58
N TRP A 108 3.55 -11.20 12.04
CA TRP A 108 3.01 -9.96 11.48
C TRP A 108 3.94 -8.79 11.68
N HIS A 109 4.50 -8.61 12.88
CA HIS A 109 5.47 -7.54 13.13
C HIS A 109 6.75 -7.69 12.29
N SER A 110 7.14 -8.92 11.97
CA SER A 110 8.33 -9.19 11.17
C SER A 110 8.09 -9.00 9.67
N HIS A 111 6.95 -9.47 9.15
CA HIS A 111 6.72 -9.59 7.71
C HIS A 111 5.44 -8.95 7.18
N GLY A 112 4.54 -8.53 8.05
CA GLY A 112 3.23 -7.98 7.71
C GLY A 112 3.28 -6.67 6.92
N LEU A 113 2.09 -6.11 6.67
CA LEU A 113 1.98 -4.81 6.01
C LEU A 113 2.06 -3.67 7.01
N ASN A 114 2.75 -2.60 6.60
CA ASN A 114 2.79 -1.35 7.36
C ASN A 114 1.52 -0.53 7.07
N GLU A 115 0.75 -0.22 8.11
CA GLU A 115 -0.47 0.59 8.04
C GLU A 115 -0.25 2.02 7.51
N ALA A 116 0.97 2.56 7.62
CA ALA A 116 1.29 3.85 7.02
C ALA A 116 1.29 3.80 5.47
N SER A 117 1.49 2.61 4.89
CA SER A 117 1.62 2.40 3.43
C SER A 117 0.39 1.77 2.79
N TYR A 118 -0.46 1.12 3.58
CA TYR A 118 -1.59 0.31 3.11
C TYR A 118 -2.87 0.66 3.87
N SER A 119 -4.01 0.62 3.19
CA SER A 119 -5.30 0.88 3.85
C SER A 119 -5.64 -0.23 4.83
N GLU A 120 -6.37 0.13 5.89
CA GLU A 120 -6.83 -0.79 6.93
C GLU A 120 -7.53 -2.02 6.32
N THR A 121 -8.41 -1.84 5.34
CA THR A 121 -9.08 -2.94 4.65
C THR A 121 -8.12 -3.94 4.02
N VAL A 122 -7.05 -3.48 3.36
CA VAL A 122 -6.06 -4.36 2.74
C VAL A 122 -5.29 -5.14 3.81
N CYS A 123 -4.97 -4.49 4.92
CA CYS A 123 -4.32 -5.15 6.05
C CYS A 123 -5.23 -6.21 6.71
N LEU A 124 -6.51 -5.90 6.93
CA LEU A 124 -7.48 -6.85 7.52
C LEU A 124 -7.75 -8.05 6.59
N ASP A 125 -7.88 -7.82 5.28
CA ASP A 125 -8.08 -8.90 4.31
C ASP A 125 -6.86 -9.85 4.27
N LEU A 126 -5.64 -9.29 4.30
CA LEU A 126 -4.42 -10.08 4.39
C LEU A 126 -4.33 -10.84 5.73
N LEU A 127 -4.69 -10.20 6.84
CA LEU A 127 -4.67 -10.84 8.16
C LEU A 127 -5.66 -12.02 8.21
N THR A 128 -6.82 -11.87 7.59
CA THR A 128 -7.79 -12.96 7.41
C THR A 128 -7.20 -14.11 6.59
N GLN A 129 -6.50 -13.79 5.51
CA GLN A 129 -5.80 -14.79 4.71
C GLN A 129 -4.72 -15.52 5.52
N TRP A 130 -3.95 -14.80 6.34
CA TRP A 130 -2.92 -15.37 7.20
C TRP A 130 -3.49 -16.30 8.26
N VAL A 131 -4.58 -15.92 8.92
CA VAL A 131 -5.25 -16.79 9.91
C VAL A 131 -5.70 -18.09 9.23
N ASN A 132 -6.29 -18.01 8.05
CA ASN A 132 -6.69 -19.19 7.29
C ASN A 132 -5.50 -20.09 6.91
N ILE A 133 -4.38 -19.51 6.47
CA ILE A 133 -3.17 -20.28 6.12
C ILE A 133 -2.56 -20.96 7.35
N LEU A 134 -2.43 -20.23 8.46
CA LEU A 134 -1.72 -20.69 9.66
C LEU A 134 -2.56 -21.68 10.46
N TYR A 135 -3.81 -21.32 10.75
CA TYR A 135 -4.69 -22.02 11.68
C TYR A 135 -5.77 -22.86 10.97
N GLY A 136 -5.96 -22.67 9.66
CA GLY A 136 -6.97 -23.38 8.87
C GLY A 136 -8.29 -22.62 8.78
N LYS A 137 -9.18 -23.15 7.93
CA LYS A 137 -10.45 -22.51 7.58
C LYS A 137 -11.40 -22.39 8.76
N ASP A 138 -11.53 -23.42 9.58
CA ASP A 138 -12.45 -23.43 10.73
C ASP A 138 -12.08 -22.34 11.75
N ALA A 139 -10.78 -22.18 12.03
CA ALA A 139 -10.29 -21.12 12.91
C ALA A 139 -10.53 -19.73 12.31
N ALA A 140 -10.34 -19.56 11.00
CA ALA A 140 -10.59 -18.30 10.31
C ALA A 140 -12.06 -17.90 10.27
N GLU A 141 -12.97 -18.88 10.16
CA GLU A 141 -14.43 -18.63 10.21
C GLU A 141 -14.92 -18.36 11.64
N ALA A 142 -14.23 -18.88 12.66
CA ALA A 142 -14.57 -18.65 14.06
C ALA A 142 -14.18 -17.25 14.56
N VAL A 143 -13.27 -16.54 13.89
CA VAL A 143 -12.81 -15.20 14.29
C VAL A 143 -13.34 -14.11 13.36
N ASP A 144 -14.15 -13.20 13.90
CA ASP A 144 -14.59 -12.03 13.13
C ASP A 144 -13.58 -10.87 13.23
N ILE A 145 -12.58 -10.91 12.35
CA ILE A 145 -11.49 -9.92 12.28
C ILE A 145 -12.02 -8.51 11.99
N LYS A 146 -13.07 -8.39 11.17
CA LYS A 146 -13.66 -7.09 10.81
C LYS A 146 -14.44 -6.50 11.97
N GLU A 147 -15.20 -7.33 12.69
CA GLU A 147 -15.89 -6.91 13.90
C GLU A 147 -14.89 -6.50 15.00
N MET A 148 -13.77 -7.23 15.17
CA MET A 148 -12.71 -6.83 16.10
C MET A 148 -12.14 -5.44 15.78
N ALA A 149 -11.85 -5.17 14.49
CA ALA A 149 -11.40 -3.86 14.05
C ALA A 149 -12.47 -2.77 14.27
N GLY A 150 -13.73 -3.06 13.95
CA GLY A 150 -14.87 -2.16 14.15
C GLY A 150 -15.09 -1.80 15.61
N LYS A 151 -15.02 -2.78 16.53
CA LYS A 151 -15.08 -2.56 17.98
C LYS A 151 -13.94 -1.67 18.46
N HIS A 152 -12.73 -1.91 17.98
CA HIS A 152 -11.57 -1.08 18.33
C HIS A 152 -11.74 0.37 17.83
N ASN A 153 -12.12 0.57 16.56
CA ASN A 153 -12.35 1.90 16.00
C ASN A 153 -13.49 2.65 16.69
N THR A 154 -14.57 1.94 17.07
CA THR A 154 -15.67 2.52 17.84
C THR A 154 -15.18 2.99 19.21
N LEU A 155 -14.38 2.18 19.91
CA LEU A 155 -13.79 2.56 21.19
C LEU A 155 -12.89 3.80 21.08
N ARG A 156 -12.07 3.87 20.03
CA ARG A 156 -11.23 5.04 19.72
C ARG A 156 -12.07 6.29 19.49
N ALA A 157 -13.13 6.17 18.69
CA ALA A 157 -14.04 7.27 18.40
C ALA A 157 -14.72 7.73 19.69
N THR A 158 -15.30 6.81 20.46
CA THR A 158 -16.02 7.11 21.72
C THR A 158 -15.15 7.83 22.74
N ALA A 159 -13.92 7.35 22.95
CA ALA A 159 -12.99 7.96 23.90
C ALA A 159 -12.54 9.37 23.50
N ASN A 160 -12.55 9.68 22.19
CA ASN A 160 -12.24 11.00 21.66
C ASN A 160 -13.49 11.77 21.22
N ILE A 161 -14.73 11.32 21.49
CA ILE A 161 -15.97 12.07 21.16
C ILE A 161 -15.88 13.51 21.65
N PRO A 162 -15.47 13.78 22.91
CA PRO A 162 -15.36 15.14 23.39
C PRO A 162 -14.51 15.98 22.44
N HIS A 163 -13.37 15.45 21.95
CA HIS A 163 -12.47 16.11 20.98
C HIS A 163 -13.16 16.59 19.68
N TYR A 164 -14.16 15.87 19.21
CA TYR A 164 -14.83 16.15 17.95
C TYR A 164 -16.10 17.00 18.10
N THR A 165 -16.59 17.16 19.33
CA THR A 165 -17.69 18.06 19.66
C THR A 165 -17.12 19.41 20.08
N ALA A 166 -17.55 20.51 19.45
CA ALA A 166 -16.92 21.84 19.53
C ALA A 166 -16.94 22.54 20.92
N GLU A 167 -17.25 21.84 22.00
CA GLU A 167 -17.45 22.38 23.35
C GLU A 167 -16.43 21.81 24.32
N ILE A 168 -15.15 22.09 24.09
CA ILE A 168 -14.09 21.55 24.95
C ILE A 168 -13.19 22.66 25.47
N PRO A 169 -13.00 22.75 26.80
CA PRO A 169 -11.93 23.53 27.40
C PRO A 169 -10.56 23.09 26.86
N GLU A 170 -9.59 24.01 26.77
CA GLU A 170 -8.23 23.74 26.26
C GLU A 170 -7.52 22.55 26.96
N ASP A 171 -7.94 22.19 28.17
CA ASP A 171 -7.30 21.19 29.04
C ASP A 171 -7.91 19.77 28.99
N PHE A 172 -8.81 19.47 28.05
CA PHE A 172 -9.41 18.12 28.03
C PHE A 172 -8.43 17.05 27.53
N PRO A 173 -8.34 15.89 28.22
CA PRO A 173 -7.36 14.86 27.91
C PRO A 173 -7.54 14.32 26.50
N ARG A 174 -6.43 14.24 25.76
CA ARG A 174 -6.37 13.65 24.43
C ARG A 174 -5.83 12.24 24.52
N PHE A 175 -6.58 11.28 23.99
CA PHE A 175 -6.14 9.90 23.96
C PHE A 175 -5.51 9.59 22.60
N TYR A 176 -4.23 9.19 22.65
CA TYR A 176 -3.52 8.63 21.51
C TYR A 176 -3.71 7.13 21.51
N PHE A 177 -4.26 6.61 20.42
CA PHE A 177 -4.48 5.19 20.24
C PHE A 177 -3.39 4.58 19.39
N GLY A 178 -2.99 3.36 19.75
CA GLY A 178 -2.16 2.51 18.91
C GLY A 178 -2.85 2.16 17.59
N SER A 179 -2.13 1.44 16.74
CA SER A 179 -2.67 1.03 15.45
C SER A 179 -3.80 0.01 15.63
N THR A 180 -4.84 0.12 14.79
CA THR A 180 -5.99 -0.78 14.84
C THR A 180 -5.57 -2.19 14.44
N ILE A 181 -4.69 -2.33 13.44
CA ILE A 181 -4.23 -3.65 13.01
C ILE A 181 -3.40 -4.31 14.11
N ASN A 182 -2.47 -3.60 14.76
CA ASN A 182 -1.67 -4.18 15.84
C ASN A 182 -2.55 -4.63 17.02
N ALA A 183 -3.60 -3.86 17.35
CA ALA A 183 -4.55 -4.26 18.38
C ALA A 183 -5.30 -5.55 18.00
N VAL A 184 -5.73 -5.67 16.74
CA VAL A 184 -6.41 -6.87 16.22
C VAL A 184 -5.46 -8.06 16.15
N VAL A 185 -4.25 -7.88 15.64
CA VAL A 185 -3.21 -8.92 15.55
C VAL A 185 -2.88 -9.48 16.93
N ARG A 186 -2.64 -8.61 17.91
CA ARG A 186 -2.37 -9.03 19.29
C ARG A 186 -3.53 -9.84 19.87
N ARG A 187 -4.77 -9.36 19.71
CA ARG A 187 -5.96 -10.06 20.19
C ARG A 187 -6.15 -11.41 19.53
N LEU A 188 -5.93 -11.51 18.22
CA LEU A 188 -5.99 -12.79 17.50
C LEU A 188 -4.90 -13.74 17.98
N SER A 189 -3.69 -13.24 18.21
CA SER A 189 -2.59 -14.06 18.73
C SER A 189 -2.87 -14.57 20.15
N GLU A 190 -3.52 -13.78 20.99
CA GLU A 190 -3.98 -14.20 22.33
C GLU A 190 -5.09 -15.26 22.26
N GLN A 191 -6.05 -15.10 21.33
CA GLN A 191 -7.19 -16.00 21.19
C GLN A 191 -6.85 -17.33 20.53
N LEU A 192 -5.99 -17.31 19.50
CA LEU A 192 -5.64 -18.49 18.71
C LEU A 192 -4.39 -19.20 19.24
N GLY A 193 -3.58 -18.52 20.05
CA GLY A 193 -2.31 -19.06 20.55
C GLY A 193 -1.29 -19.30 19.44
N GLU A 194 -0.38 -20.25 19.69
CA GLU A 194 0.64 -20.64 18.72
C GLU A 194 0.05 -21.53 17.61
N TYR A 195 0.44 -21.26 16.36
CA TYR A 195 0.11 -22.16 15.24
C TYR A 195 1.11 -23.32 15.15
N ALA A 196 0.66 -24.45 14.61
CA ALA A 196 1.53 -25.57 14.29
C ALA A 196 2.43 -25.24 13.09
N LYS A 197 3.73 -25.58 13.18
CA LYS A 197 4.69 -25.41 12.08
C LYS A 197 4.40 -26.35 10.92
#